data_AF-A0A9D1XJX1-F1
#
_entry.id   AF-A0A9D1XJX1-F1
#
_cell.length_a   1.000
_cell.length_b   1.000
_cell.length_c   1.000
_cell.angle_alpha   90.00
_cell.angle_beta   90.00
_cell.angle_gamma   90.00
#
_symmetry.space_group_name_H-M   'P 1'
#
loop_
_entity.id
_entity.type
_entity.pdbx_description
1 polymer ?
#
loop_
_entity_poly.entity_id
_entity_poly.type
_entity_poly.pdbx_seq_one_letter_code
_entity_poly.pdbx_strand_id
1 'polypeptide(L)'
;MFYKQTVNNIKVVIIPLDGGLLDLNRLRFNYFKRICKKHNYNITKKEFEDSLGNMKTMYQQFPISKNYSSEEINNVIERDLFEYAKLKPDAIKKEGTEELLHFFNQRKIKVAVLSTHKIKSAIRYLQLTKLYNQIDFIIGGDSELPGLPDPAVLTTTLEQLDCQPSEAMLVANFPSLLSAGNQILMNVIYLNDLCSANETVIPRVFKIAKNNFDVINVFLFSPYDTMEIYSPLLGMSKDMDLETLNQTYHHLLEEYKNDEQLIELVRDTYHYFLGQIVSEDDYPIIEPSFFKEYSNNESNKDSSINKKNNDLSSLLKNQKNTKTSISTDLNEVNNLIDQINGNVSNENIEENKQEKLQIKKEKNIGSKFADFGYTLIIDALVSFIALLLYVGFEDFINGPGIGASIVSKIIELYITIALAPFKLIFNGLNSLISLVPDYSTITAGNQFLSTLAIELLFAIIFNIIIIYICKLVYRLIKNIGVENEDN
;
A
#
# COMPACT_ATOMS: atom_id res chain seq x y z
N MET A 1 -9.73 9.50 -23.59
CA MET A 1 -9.90 8.20 -24.28
C MET A 1 -9.02 7.22 -23.52
N PHE A 2 -9.62 6.38 -22.69
CA PHE A 2 -8.91 5.29 -22.03
C PHE A 2 -8.99 4.09 -22.96
N TYR A 3 -7.84 3.55 -23.35
CA TYR A 3 -7.82 2.35 -24.18
C TYR A 3 -8.21 1.16 -23.32
N LYS A 4 -9.00 0.24 -23.87
CA LYS A 4 -9.35 -1.07 -23.30
C LYS A 4 -8.11 -2.00 -23.23
N GLN A 5 -6.97 -1.50 -22.78
CA GLN A 5 -5.83 -2.34 -22.44
C GLN A 5 -6.19 -3.11 -21.17
N THR A 6 -6.27 -4.42 -21.28
CA THR A 6 -6.40 -5.31 -20.13
C THR A 6 -5.03 -5.59 -19.56
N VAL A 7 -4.93 -5.82 -18.25
CA VAL A 7 -3.66 -6.22 -17.61
C VAL A 7 -3.18 -7.60 -18.08
N ASN A 8 -4.01 -8.36 -18.80
CA ASN A 8 -3.77 -9.74 -19.21
C ASN A 8 -2.67 -9.89 -20.28
N ASN A 9 -2.48 -8.88 -21.14
CA ASN A 9 -1.53 -8.93 -22.25
C ASN A 9 -0.25 -8.10 -22.02
N ILE A 10 -0.03 -7.67 -20.78
CA ILE A 10 1.14 -6.86 -20.43
C ILE A 10 2.39 -7.73 -20.42
N LYS A 11 3.35 -7.39 -21.27
CA LYS A 11 4.68 -8.01 -21.38
C LYS A 11 5.75 -7.25 -20.62
N VAL A 12 5.57 -5.93 -20.46
CA VAL A 12 6.55 -5.04 -19.84
C VAL A 12 5.86 -4.11 -18.85
N VAL A 13 6.49 -3.90 -17.68
CA VAL A 13 6.16 -2.81 -16.78
C VAL A 13 7.31 -1.83 -16.73
N ILE A 14 7.01 -0.54 -16.96
CA ILE A 14 7.96 0.56 -16.77
C ILE A 14 7.68 1.20 -15.41
N ILE A 15 8.64 1.16 -14.49
CA ILE A 15 8.48 1.67 -13.11
C ILE A 15 9.61 2.61 -12.72
N PRO A 16 9.32 3.78 -12.12
CA PRO A 16 10.31 4.67 -11.57
C PRO A 16 11.15 4.03 -10.47
N LEU A 17 12.45 4.28 -10.48
CA LEU A 17 13.30 3.98 -9.33
C LEU A 17 12.91 4.86 -8.14
N ASP A 18 12.96 6.18 -8.35
CA ASP A 18 12.68 7.19 -7.34
C ASP A 18 11.17 7.33 -7.12
N GLY A 19 10.71 6.94 -5.93
CA GLY A 19 9.31 6.97 -5.50
C GLY A 19 8.43 5.83 -6.04
N GLY A 20 8.98 4.97 -6.93
CA GLY A 20 8.32 3.74 -7.40
C GLY A 20 8.80 2.49 -6.67
N LEU A 21 10.07 2.11 -6.87
CA LEU A 21 10.70 0.99 -6.14
C LEU A 21 11.32 1.43 -4.81
N LEU A 22 11.91 2.64 -4.78
CA LEU A 22 12.67 3.16 -3.65
C LEU A 22 12.11 4.49 -3.18
N ASP A 23 12.13 4.75 -1.87
CA ASP A 23 11.57 5.96 -1.24
C ASP A 23 12.55 7.16 -1.32
N LEU A 24 13.19 7.34 -2.49
CA LEU A 24 14.25 8.33 -2.67
C LEU A 24 13.73 9.76 -2.75
N ASN A 25 12.52 9.99 -3.26
CA ASN A 25 11.94 11.33 -3.37
C ASN A 25 11.70 11.96 -1.99
N ARG A 26 11.10 11.21 -1.05
CA ARG A 26 10.88 11.69 0.33
C ARG A 26 12.20 12.00 1.01
N LEU A 27 13.20 11.13 0.87
CA LEU A 27 14.52 11.34 1.46
C LEU A 27 15.21 12.57 0.84
N ARG A 28 15.17 12.72 -0.49
CA ARG A 28 15.71 13.89 -1.20
C ARG A 28 15.09 15.19 -0.72
N PHE A 29 13.76 15.23 -0.55
CA PHE A 29 13.07 16.38 0.03
C PHE A 29 13.59 16.70 1.44
N ASN A 30 13.76 15.69 2.30
CA ASN A 30 14.25 15.90 3.67
C ASN A 30 15.68 16.49 3.69
N TYR A 31 16.59 15.95 2.87
CA TYR A 31 17.95 16.49 2.75
C TYR A 31 17.95 17.91 2.19
N PHE A 32 17.18 18.16 1.12
CA PHE A 32 17.07 19.49 0.53
C PHE A 32 16.50 20.51 1.52
N LYS A 33 15.42 20.16 2.23
CA LYS A 33 14.83 21.00 3.29
C LYS A 33 15.84 21.35 4.37
N ARG A 34 16.68 20.41 4.78
CA ARG A 34 17.75 20.65 5.76
C ARG A 34 18.80 21.62 5.23
N ILE A 35 19.22 21.47 3.98
CA ILE A 35 20.18 22.39 3.33
C ILE A 35 19.58 23.80 3.28
N CYS A 36 18.34 23.94 2.81
CA CYS A 36 17.63 25.22 2.80
C CYS A 36 17.54 25.85 4.20
N LYS A 37 17.18 25.07 5.23
CA LYS A 37 17.10 25.55 6.62
C LYS A 37 18.45 26.08 7.13
N LYS A 38 19.57 25.42 6.79
CA LYS A 38 20.94 25.92 7.13
C LYS A 38 21.27 27.26 6.48
N HIS A 39 20.66 27.56 5.34
CA HIS A 39 20.80 28.83 4.62
C HIS A 39 19.66 29.82 4.92
N ASN A 40 18.88 29.58 5.99
CA ASN A 40 17.75 30.42 6.40
C ASN A 40 16.63 30.53 5.36
N TYR A 41 16.47 29.50 4.51
CA TYR A 41 15.33 29.36 3.62
C TYR A 41 14.38 28.28 4.15
N ASN A 42 13.10 28.61 4.26
CA ASN A 42 12.07 27.62 4.52
C ASN A 42 11.44 27.19 3.19
N ILE A 43 11.29 25.89 2.98
CA ILE A 43 10.66 25.32 1.79
C ILE A 43 9.52 24.40 2.19
N THR A 44 8.46 24.44 1.40
CA THR A 44 7.29 23.58 1.56
C THR A 44 7.43 22.31 0.72
N LYS A 45 6.67 21.27 1.09
CA LYS A 45 6.60 20.03 0.31
C LYS A 45 6.03 20.29 -1.10
N LYS A 46 5.02 21.16 -1.21
CA LYS A 46 4.37 21.51 -2.47
C LYS A 46 5.32 22.18 -3.48
N GLU A 47 6.13 23.14 -3.03
CA GLU A 47 7.14 23.77 -3.91
C GLU A 47 8.14 22.74 -4.45
N PHE A 48 8.50 21.74 -3.65
CA PHE A 48 9.38 20.65 -4.09
C PHE A 48 8.68 19.70 -5.07
N GLU A 49 7.42 19.34 -4.83
CA GLU A 49 6.61 18.51 -5.73
C GLU A 49 6.53 19.10 -7.15
N ASP A 50 6.29 20.40 -7.26
CA ASP A 50 6.19 21.09 -8.56
C ASP A 50 7.51 21.05 -9.36
N SER A 51 8.62 20.75 -8.68
CA SER A 51 9.96 20.66 -9.28
C SER A 51 10.42 19.22 -9.59
N LEU A 52 9.63 18.20 -9.22
CA LEU A 52 9.97 16.79 -9.43
C LEU A 52 10.01 16.41 -10.92
N GLY A 53 10.87 15.46 -11.26
CA GLY A 53 10.96 14.89 -12.61
C GLY A 53 12.09 15.43 -13.49
N ASN A 54 12.81 16.49 -13.07
CA ASN A 54 14.00 16.97 -13.77
C ASN A 54 15.12 17.37 -12.81
N MET A 55 16.07 16.47 -12.54
CA MET A 55 17.18 16.75 -11.62
C MET A 55 18.08 17.92 -12.07
N LYS A 56 18.15 18.23 -13.37
CA LYS A 56 19.00 19.34 -13.86
C LYS A 56 18.43 20.70 -13.48
N THR A 57 17.11 20.81 -13.39
CA THR A 57 16.43 22.09 -13.17
C THR A 57 15.64 22.16 -11.86
N MET A 58 15.47 21.04 -11.14
CA MET A 58 14.66 20.90 -9.93
C MET A 58 14.88 22.05 -8.94
N TYR A 59 16.14 22.44 -8.71
CA TYR A 59 16.45 23.44 -7.67
C TYR A 59 16.47 24.89 -8.16
N GLN A 60 16.30 25.15 -9.46
CA GLN A 60 16.55 26.48 -10.04
C GLN A 60 15.58 27.55 -9.53
N GLN A 61 14.34 27.16 -9.23
CA GLN A 61 13.29 28.08 -8.78
C GLN A 61 13.39 28.43 -7.29
N PHE A 62 14.23 27.74 -6.52
CA PHE A 62 14.36 27.95 -5.08
C PHE A 62 15.33 29.09 -4.75
N PRO A 63 15.13 29.85 -3.66
CA PRO A 63 16.00 30.96 -3.28
C PRO A 63 17.49 30.61 -3.15
N ILE A 64 17.79 29.37 -2.78
CA ILE A 64 19.15 28.85 -2.63
C ILE A 64 19.93 28.80 -3.95
N SER A 65 19.23 28.77 -5.09
CA SER A 65 19.83 28.72 -6.44
C SER A 65 20.68 29.96 -6.78
N LYS A 66 20.48 31.06 -6.05
CA LYS A 66 21.29 32.28 -6.19
C LYS A 66 22.76 32.08 -5.80
N ASN A 67 23.02 31.13 -4.91
CA ASN A 67 24.34 30.90 -4.33
C ASN A 67 24.95 29.56 -4.78
N TYR A 68 24.11 28.61 -5.20
CA TYR A 68 24.50 27.24 -5.55
C TYR A 68 23.75 26.79 -6.80
N SER A 69 24.46 26.16 -7.71
CA SER A 69 23.86 25.51 -8.88
C SER A 69 23.05 24.26 -8.47
N SER A 70 22.10 23.85 -9.32
CA SER A 70 21.36 22.60 -9.11
C SER A 70 22.27 21.38 -9.07
N GLU A 71 23.39 21.40 -9.79
CA GLU A 71 24.38 20.32 -9.78
C GLU A 71 25.09 20.23 -8.42
N GLU A 72 25.53 21.34 -7.84
CA GLU A 72 26.15 21.37 -6.52
C GLU A 72 25.20 20.85 -5.44
N ILE A 73 23.94 21.28 -5.48
CA ILE A 73 22.90 20.83 -4.53
C ILE A 73 22.65 19.33 -4.68
N ASN A 74 22.47 18.83 -5.92
CA ASN A 74 22.30 17.40 -6.20
C ASN A 74 23.49 16.59 -5.68
N ASN A 75 24.72 17.03 -5.96
CA ASN A 75 25.92 16.28 -5.58
C ASN A 75 26.01 16.09 -4.06
N VAL A 76 25.64 17.10 -3.27
CA VAL A 76 25.62 16.99 -1.81
C VAL A 76 24.51 16.05 -1.35
N ILE A 77 23.28 16.22 -1.86
CA ILE A 77 22.14 15.39 -1.46
C ILE A 77 22.36 13.93 -1.83
N GLU A 78 22.77 13.65 -3.06
CA GLU A 78 22.94 12.28 -3.56
C GLU A 78 24.10 11.57 -2.87
N ARG A 79 25.18 12.28 -2.51
CA ARG A 79 26.25 11.70 -1.68
C ARG A 79 25.70 11.25 -0.33
N ASP A 80 25.01 12.14 0.38
CA ASP A 80 24.50 11.86 1.72
C ASP A 80 23.40 10.78 1.70
N LEU A 81 22.54 10.80 0.68
CA LEU A 81 21.50 9.81 0.43
C LEU A 81 22.10 8.42 0.13
N PHE A 82 23.16 8.36 -0.66
CA PHE A 82 23.83 7.10 -0.99
C PHE A 82 24.52 6.49 0.23
N GLU A 83 25.17 7.29 1.08
CA GLU A 83 25.74 6.80 2.34
C GLU A 83 24.66 6.28 3.30
N TYR A 84 23.53 6.99 3.40
CA TYR A 84 22.38 6.49 4.17
C TYR A 84 21.86 5.15 3.62
N ALA A 85 21.69 5.04 2.30
CA ALA A 85 21.27 3.80 1.64
C ALA A 85 22.25 2.64 1.88
N LYS A 86 23.55 2.92 1.97
CA LYS A 86 24.57 1.91 2.28
C LYS A 86 24.46 1.41 3.72
N LEU A 87 24.15 2.29 4.68
CA LEU A 87 23.99 1.93 6.09
C LEU A 87 22.66 1.22 6.36
N LYS A 88 21.59 1.60 5.65
CA LYS A 88 20.23 1.10 5.83
C LYS A 88 19.57 0.78 4.48
N PRO A 89 20.07 -0.24 3.74
CA PRO A 89 19.57 -0.56 2.40
C PRO A 89 18.10 -0.96 2.39
N ASP A 90 17.62 -1.64 3.43
CA ASP A 90 16.21 -2.03 3.51
C ASP A 90 15.27 -0.86 3.81
N ALA A 91 15.74 0.20 4.48
CA ALA A 91 14.92 1.35 4.84
C ALA A 91 14.54 2.25 3.65
N ILE A 92 15.26 2.11 2.52
CA ILE A 92 14.97 2.87 1.30
C ILE A 92 14.06 2.12 0.32
N LYS A 93 13.77 0.83 0.54
CA LYS A 93 12.81 0.08 -0.27
C LYS A 93 11.39 0.52 0.07
N LYS A 94 10.54 0.72 -0.94
CA LYS A 94 9.10 0.91 -0.70
C LYS A 94 8.45 -0.40 -0.29
N GLU A 95 7.42 -0.30 0.52
CA GLU A 95 6.59 -1.44 0.93
C GLU A 95 6.01 -2.16 -0.31
N GLY A 96 6.12 -3.49 -0.34
CA GLY A 96 5.64 -4.35 -1.42
C GLY A 96 6.57 -4.47 -2.63
N THR A 97 7.77 -3.86 -2.59
CA THR A 97 8.68 -3.83 -3.76
C THR A 97 9.21 -5.22 -4.13
N GLU A 98 9.63 -6.02 -3.15
CA GLU A 98 10.18 -7.35 -3.44
C GLU A 98 9.10 -8.29 -3.96
N GLU A 99 7.91 -8.22 -3.36
CA GLU A 99 6.74 -8.98 -3.75
C GLU A 99 6.27 -8.60 -5.16
N LEU A 100 6.28 -7.30 -5.50
CA LEU A 100 5.91 -6.81 -6.82
C LEU A 100 6.87 -7.34 -7.90
N LEU A 101 8.18 -7.26 -7.65
CA LEU A 101 9.17 -7.78 -8.61
C LEU A 101 9.09 -9.30 -8.74
N HIS A 102 8.87 -10.02 -7.62
CA HIS A 102 8.67 -11.45 -7.64
C HIS A 102 7.41 -11.83 -8.45
N PHE A 103 6.31 -11.10 -8.24
CA PHE A 103 5.06 -11.29 -8.98
C PHE A 103 5.27 -11.11 -10.49
N PHE A 104 5.94 -10.04 -10.93
CA PHE A 104 6.22 -9.82 -12.34
C PHE A 104 7.10 -10.92 -12.94
N ASN A 105 8.13 -11.36 -12.21
CA ASN A 105 8.98 -12.47 -12.65
C ASN A 105 8.17 -13.78 -12.82
N GLN A 106 7.31 -14.12 -11.85
CA GLN A 106 6.44 -15.31 -11.96
C GLN A 106 5.50 -15.23 -13.17
N ARG A 107 5.00 -14.04 -13.50
CA ARG A 107 4.13 -13.78 -14.65
C ARG A 107 4.89 -13.62 -15.97
N LYS A 108 6.22 -13.70 -15.96
CA LYS A 108 7.11 -13.45 -17.11
C LYS A 108 6.91 -12.05 -17.72
N ILE A 109 6.59 -11.09 -16.86
CA ILE A 109 6.47 -9.69 -17.23
C ILE A 109 7.84 -9.04 -16.98
N LYS A 110 8.43 -8.46 -18.03
CA LYS A 110 9.73 -7.78 -17.92
C LYS A 110 9.59 -6.49 -17.14
N VAL A 111 10.59 -6.16 -16.31
CA VAL A 111 10.63 -4.93 -15.53
C VAL A 111 11.67 -3.98 -16.11
N ALA A 112 11.21 -2.84 -16.60
CA ALA A 112 12.04 -1.72 -17.01
C ALA A 112 12.02 -0.63 -15.93
N VAL A 113 13.19 -0.28 -15.40
CA VAL A 113 13.32 0.78 -14.39
C VAL A 113 13.67 2.10 -15.04
N LEU A 114 12.81 3.11 -14.85
CA LEU A 114 13.07 4.48 -15.26
C LEU A 114 13.67 5.26 -14.08
N SER A 115 14.81 5.91 -14.27
CA SER A 115 15.42 6.73 -13.23
C SER A 115 15.82 8.10 -13.76
N THR A 116 15.67 9.10 -12.90
CA THR A 116 16.23 10.44 -13.15
C THR A 116 17.75 10.50 -12.93
N HIS A 117 18.32 9.47 -12.30
CA HIS A 117 19.76 9.28 -12.17
C HIS A 117 20.39 8.77 -13.46
N LYS A 118 21.71 8.98 -13.61
CA LYS A 118 22.50 8.26 -14.62
C LYS A 118 22.39 6.76 -14.41
N ILE A 119 22.42 5.96 -15.49
CA ILE A 119 22.29 4.49 -15.43
C ILE A 119 23.21 3.88 -14.37
N LYS A 120 24.48 4.29 -14.33
CA LYS A 120 25.47 3.78 -13.35
C LYS A 120 25.04 4.00 -11.89
N SER A 121 24.41 5.13 -11.58
CA SER A 121 23.94 5.44 -10.23
C SER A 121 22.68 4.64 -9.88
N ALA A 122 21.75 4.51 -10.82
CA ALA A 122 20.57 3.65 -10.66
C ALA A 122 20.95 2.18 -10.37
N ILE A 123 21.93 1.64 -11.12
CA ILE A 123 22.47 0.30 -10.89
C ILE A 123 23.01 0.16 -9.46
N ARG A 124 23.77 1.15 -8.96
CA ARG A 124 24.33 1.09 -7.60
C ARG A 124 23.24 1.04 -6.54
N TYR A 125 22.16 1.82 -6.68
CA TYR A 125 21.02 1.74 -5.77
C TYR A 125 20.36 0.36 -5.80
N LEU A 126 20.09 -0.17 -6.99
CA LEU A 126 19.48 -1.49 -7.17
C LEU A 126 20.37 -2.62 -6.61
N GLN A 127 21.70 -2.50 -6.71
CA GLN A 127 22.63 -3.46 -6.13
C GLN A 127 22.67 -3.39 -4.60
N LEU A 128 22.68 -2.18 -4.03
CA LEU A 128 22.63 -2.00 -2.57
C LEU A 128 21.37 -2.62 -1.96
N THR A 129 20.24 -2.49 -2.64
CA THR A 129 18.94 -3.03 -2.20
C THR A 129 18.70 -4.47 -2.64
N LYS A 130 19.67 -5.10 -3.33
CA LYS A 130 19.59 -6.47 -3.86
C LYS A 130 18.45 -6.70 -4.86
N LEU A 131 17.96 -5.63 -5.51
CA LEU A 131 16.88 -5.70 -6.50
C LEU A 131 17.40 -5.84 -7.94
N TYR A 132 18.67 -5.53 -8.19
CA TYR A 132 19.26 -5.47 -9.55
C TYR A 132 18.98 -6.71 -10.41
N ASN A 133 19.11 -7.91 -9.84
CA ASN A 133 18.94 -9.16 -10.58
C ASN A 133 17.49 -9.45 -11.03
N GLN A 134 16.53 -8.64 -10.60
CA GLN A 134 15.11 -8.75 -10.96
C GLN A 134 14.69 -7.70 -11.99
N ILE A 135 15.63 -6.89 -12.48
CA ILE A 135 15.37 -5.80 -13.43
C ILE A 135 15.93 -6.18 -14.79
N ASP A 136 15.06 -6.21 -15.81
CA ASP A 136 15.42 -6.57 -17.19
C ASP A 136 16.05 -5.42 -17.96
N PHE A 137 15.62 -4.19 -17.66
CA PHE A 137 16.06 -3.00 -18.39
C PHE A 137 16.15 -1.78 -17.48
N ILE A 138 17.14 -0.90 -17.70
CA ILE A 138 17.34 0.31 -16.90
C ILE A 138 17.51 1.50 -17.83
N ILE A 139 16.70 2.53 -17.61
CA ILE A 139 16.71 3.79 -18.32
C ILE A 139 17.17 4.86 -17.33
N GLY A 140 18.28 5.53 -17.65
CA GLY A 140 18.80 6.62 -16.83
C GLY A 140 18.60 8.00 -17.46
N GLY A 141 18.74 9.04 -16.65
CA GLY A 141 18.67 10.45 -17.03
C GLY A 141 19.90 10.97 -17.80
N ASP A 142 20.84 10.09 -18.17
CA ASP A 142 21.97 10.37 -19.06
C ASP A 142 21.65 10.22 -20.55
N SER A 143 20.41 9.90 -20.92
CA SER A 143 19.99 9.93 -22.33
C SER A 143 20.05 11.36 -22.89
N GLU A 144 20.44 11.48 -24.16
CA GLU A 144 20.35 12.75 -24.91
C GLU A 144 18.91 13.09 -25.35
N LEU A 145 17.94 12.24 -24.98
CA LEU A 145 16.53 12.43 -25.29
C LEU A 145 15.96 13.65 -24.56
N PRO A 146 14.92 14.29 -25.13
CA PRO A 146 14.14 15.30 -24.42
C PRO A 146 13.67 14.79 -23.05
N GLY A 147 13.73 15.67 -22.05
CA GLY A 147 13.24 15.34 -20.70
C GLY A 147 11.72 15.30 -20.63
N LEU A 148 11.19 14.62 -19.60
CA LEU A 148 9.76 14.62 -19.29
C LEU A 148 9.21 16.06 -19.22
N PRO A 149 7.99 16.34 -19.73
CA PRO A 149 6.93 15.40 -20.11
C PRO A 149 6.97 14.89 -21.57
N ASP A 150 8.06 15.09 -22.29
CA ASP A 150 8.22 14.52 -23.63
C ASP A 150 8.23 12.98 -23.58
N PRO A 151 7.51 12.29 -24.50
CA PRO A 151 7.39 10.83 -24.47
C PRO A 151 8.58 10.08 -25.07
N ALA A 152 9.58 10.76 -25.66
CA ALA A 152 10.69 10.13 -26.37
C ALA A 152 11.41 9.04 -25.56
N VAL A 153 11.57 9.24 -24.24
CA VAL A 153 12.16 8.25 -23.35
C VAL A 153 11.33 6.96 -23.27
N LEU A 154 9.99 7.07 -23.22
CA LEU A 154 9.09 5.93 -23.18
C LEU A 154 9.00 5.26 -24.55
N THR A 155 8.86 6.03 -25.63
CA THR A 155 8.81 5.51 -27.01
C THR A 155 10.08 4.72 -27.34
N THR A 156 11.26 5.30 -27.09
CA THR A 156 12.55 4.63 -27.34
C THR A 156 12.69 3.37 -26.50
N THR A 157 12.22 3.38 -25.25
CA THR A 157 12.24 2.20 -24.38
C THR A 157 11.38 1.08 -24.94
N LEU A 158 10.16 1.40 -25.39
CA LEU A 158 9.24 0.42 -25.97
C LEU A 158 9.80 -0.19 -27.27
N GLU A 159 10.40 0.63 -28.14
CA GLU A 159 11.09 0.17 -29.34
C GLU A 159 12.26 -0.78 -29.01
N GLN A 160 13.08 -0.44 -28.03
CA GLN A 160 14.20 -1.29 -27.59
C GLN A 160 13.75 -2.63 -26.98
N LEU A 161 12.55 -2.65 -26.39
CA LEU A 161 11.96 -3.85 -25.79
C LEU A 161 11.06 -4.63 -26.77
N ASP A 162 10.94 -4.18 -28.02
CA ASP A 162 10.06 -4.74 -29.05
C ASP A 162 8.62 -4.92 -28.54
N CYS A 163 8.08 -3.84 -27.97
CA CYS A 163 6.81 -3.84 -27.25
C CYS A 163 5.93 -2.67 -27.73
N GLN A 164 4.65 -2.93 -27.95
CA GLN A 164 3.68 -1.87 -28.25
C GLN A 164 3.19 -1.20 -26.95
N PRO A 165 2.71 0.06 -26.98
CA PRO A 165 2.08 0.68 -25.82
C PRO A 165 0.94 -0.15 -25.23
N SER A 166 0.24 -0.94 -26.07
CA SER A 166 -0.81 -1.89 -25.66
C SER A 166 -0.35 -3.10 -24.87
N GLU A 167 0.95 -3.39 -24.89
CA GLU A 167 1.58 -4.54 -24.23
C GLU A 167 2.44 -4.08 -23.04
N ALA A 168 2.39 -2.80 -22.69
CA ALA A 168 3.19 -2.21 -21.63
C ALA A 168 2.33 -1.43 -20.63
N MET A 169 2.68 -1.54 -19.36
CA MET A 169 2.05 -0.77 -18.28
C MET A 169 3.06 0.21 -17.70
N LEU A 170 2.68 1.48 -17.59
CA LEU A 170 3.49 2.49 -16.92
C LEU A 170 3.02 2.64 -15.46
N VAL A 171 3.94 2.52 -14.51
CA VAL A 171 3.72 2.99 -13.14
C VAL A 171 4.23 4.41 -13.06
N ALA A 172 3.38 5.41 -12.81
CA ALA A 172 3.80 6.81 -12.69
C ALA A 172 3.56 7.33 -11.28
N ASN A 173 4.43 8.21 -10.78
CA ASN A 173 4.31 8.80 -9.44
C ASN A 173 4.41 10.34 -9.42
N PHE A 174 4.42 10.97 -10.60
CA PHE A 174 4.37 12.42 -10.76
C PHE A 174 3.74 12.82 -12.11
N PRO A 175 3.19 14.04 -12.25
CA PRO A 175 2.40 14.44 -13.41
C PRO A 175 3.13 14.42 -14.76
N SER A 176 4.41 14.78 -14.81
CA SER A 176 5.17 14.82 -16.07
C SER A 176 5.33 13.43 -16.71
N LEU A 177 5.51 12.39 -15.89
CA LEU A 177 5.58 11.01 -16.38
C LEU A 177 4.22 10.49 -16.83
N LEU A 178 3.15 10.81 -16.09
CA LEU A 178 1.78 10.54 -16.51
C LEU A 178 1.48 11.18 -17.88
N SER A 179 1.86 12.44 -18.06
CA SER A 179 1.67 13.15 -19.32
C SER A 179 2.42 12.49 -20.47
N ALA A 180 3.64 12.02 -20.24
CA ALA A 180 4.43 11.30 -21.25
C ALA A 180 3.75 9.98 -21.65
N GLY A 181 3.32 9.16 -20.68
CA GLY A 181 2.64 7.89 -20.96
C GLY A 181 1.32 8.08 -21.73
N ASN A 182 0.53 9.07 -21.34
CA ASN A 182 -0.75 9.37 -22.00
C ASN A 182 -0.59 9.86 -23.45
N GLN A 183 0.49 10.58 -23.77
CA GLN A 183 0.76 11.04 -25.14
C GLN A 183 0.99 9.88 -26.12
N ILE A 184 1.51 8.76 -25.64
CA ILE A 184 1.74 7.54 -26.43
C ILE A 184 0.76 6.42 -26.11
N LEU A 185 -0.35 6.75 -25.45
CA LEU A 185 -1.49 5.86 -25.23
C LEU A 185 -1.15 4.62 -24.40
N MET A 186 -0.20 4.72 -23.47
CA MET A 186 0.05 3.68 -22.46
C MET A 186 -0.99 3.76 -21.34
N ASN A 187 -1.44 2.61 -20.83
CA ASN A 187 -2.13 2.60 -19.55
C ASN A 187 -1.16 2.95 -18.42
N VAL A 188 -1.66 3.77 -17.50
CA VAL A 188 -0.86 4.28 -16.37
C VAL A 188 -1.50 3.89 -15.05
N ILE A 189 -0.78 3.12 -14.22
CA ILE A 189 -1.08 2.99 -12.80
C ILE A 189 -0.38 4.12 -12.08
N TYR A 190 -1.15 5.03 -11.47
CA TYR A 190 -0.58 6.15 -10.74
C TYR A 190 -0.33 5.76 -9.28
N LEU A 191 0.94 5.56 -8.94
CA LEU A 191 1.41 5.21 -7.61
C LEU A 191 1.63 6.47 -6.78
N ASN A 192 0.83 6.64 -5.73
CA ASN A 192 0.97 7.77 -4.84
C ASN A 192 2.33 7.76 -4.14
N ASP A 193 3.00 8.91 -4.19
CA ASP A 193 4.30 9.15 -3.56
C ASP A 193 4.30 10.54 -2.89
N LEU A 194 5.18 11.47 -3.30
CA LEU A 194 5.06 12.86 -2.88
C LEU A 194 3.88 13.54 -3.58
N CYS A 195 3.77 13.40 -4.91
CA CYS A 195 2.68 13.96 -5.71
C CYS A 195 1.44 13.06 -5.69
N SER A 196 0.53 13.28 -4.74
CA SER A 196 -0.74 12.55 -4.68
C SER A 196 -1.60 12.77 -5.92
N ALA A 197 -2.36 11.75 -6.31
CA ALA A 197 -3.38 11.88 -7.34
C ALA A 197 -4.43 12.94 -6.94
N ASN A 198 -4.64 13.92 -7.82
CA ASN A 198 -5.62 14.99 -7.66
C ASN A 198 -6.69 14.94 -8.78
N GLU A 199 -7.62 15.89 -8.79
CA GLU A 199 -8.72 15.97 -9.77
C GLU A 199 -8.25 15.99 -11.24
N THR A 200 -7.00 16.41 -11.51
CA THR A 200 -6.44 16.40 -12.87
C THR A 200 -5.79 15.06 -13.25
N VAL A 201 -5.36 14.28 -12.25
CA VAL A 201 -4.69 12.99 -12.42
C VAL A 201 -5.69 11.84 -12.50
N ILE A 202 -6.69 11.82 -11.60
CA ILE A 202 -7.71 10.77 -11.50
C ILE A 202 -8.35 10.42 -12.86
N PRO A 203 -8.83 11.39 -13.67
CA PRO A 203 -9.48 11.09 -14.95
C PRO A 203 -8.49 10.80 -16.09
N ARG A 204 -7.20 10.60 -15.79
CA ARG A 204 -6.14 10.36 -16.78
C ARG A 204 -5.32 9.09 -16.52
N VAL A 205 -5.71 8.29 -15.53
CA VAL A 205 -4.99 7.09 -15.10
C VAL A 205 -5.89 5.87 -15.20
N PHE A 206 -5.30 4.71 -15.45
CA PHE A 206 -6.02 3.44 -15.47
C PHE A 206 -6.50 3.06 -14.05
N LYS A 207 -5.59 3.11 -13.08
CA LYS A 207 -5.87 2.90 -11.65
C LYS A 207 -4.92 3.75 -10.80
N ILE A 208 -5.32 3.97 -9.56
CA ILE A 208 -4.48 4.61 -8.53
C ILE A 208 -4.04 3.54 -7.53
N ALA A 209 -2.76 3.54 -7.18
CA ALA A 209 -2.17 2.65 -6.19
C ALA A 209 -1.57 3.46 -5.04
N LYS A 210 -1.71 3.00 -3.80
CA LYS A 210 -1.10 3.69 -2.64
C LYS A 210 0.31 3.18 -2.34
N ASN A 211 0.59 1.91 -2.65
CA ASN A 211 1.88 1.25 -2.49
C ASN A 211 2.05 0.16 -3.55
N ASN A 212 3.16 -0.58 -3.52
CA ASN A 212 3.43 -1.61 -4.52
C ASN A 212 2.52 -2.85 -4.37
N PHE A 213 1.93 -3.10 -3.19
CA PHE A 213 0.90 -4.14 -3.04
C PHE A 213 -0.37 -3.80 -3.82
N ASP A 214 -0.79 -2.53 -3.82
CA ASP A 214 -1.93 -2.09 -4.63
C ASP A 214 -1.65 -2.26 -6.13
N VAL A 215 -0.41 -2.07 -6.58
CA VAL A 215 -0.03 -2.37 -7.96
C VAL A 215 -0.24 -3.85 -8.27
N ILE A 216 0.20 -4.75 -7.39
CA ILE A 216 -0.06 -6.20 -7.54
C ILE A 216 -1.58 -6.46 -7.60
N ASN A 217 -2.35 -5.85 -6.71
CA ASN A 217 -3.81 -6.00 -6.69
C ASN A 217 -4.46 -5.55 -8.00
N VAL A 218 -3.98 -4.48 -8.63
CA VAL A 218 -4.46 -4.08 -9.97
C VAL A 218 -4.23 -5.20 -10.99
N PHE A 219 -3.03 -5.79 -11.03
CA PHE A 219 -2.77 -6.90 -11.95
C PHE A 219 -3.55 -8.18 -11.63
N LEU A 220 -3.84 -8.44 -10.35
CA LEU A 220 -4.62 -9.59 -9.93
C LEU A 220 -6.12 -9.42 -10.20
N PHE A 221 -6.67 -8.24 -9.93
CA PHE A 221 -8.12 -8.03 -9.84
C PHE A 221 -8.72 -7.25 -11.00
N SER A 222 -7.95 -6.44 -11.73
CA SER A 222 -8.49 -5.74 -12.90
C SER A 222 -9.02 -6.64 -14.03
N PRO A 223 -8.59 -7.90 -14.21
CA PRO A 223 -9.30 -8.82 -15.11
C PRO A 223 -10.73 -9.10 -14.63
N TYR A 224 -10.92 -9.13 -13.31
CA TYR A 224 -12.19 -9.41 -12.66
C TYR A 224 -13.09 -8.17 -12.49
N ASP A 225 -12.55 -6.97 -12.73
CA ASP A 225 -13.32 -5.72 -12.81
C ASP A 225 -14.13 -5.62 -14.12
N THR A 226 -13.99 -6.58 -15.05
CA THR A 226 -14.69 -6.57 -16.34
C THR A 226 -15.82 -7.58 -16.37
N MET A 227 -16.82 -7.35 -17.23
CA MET A 227 -17.92 -8.30 -17.44
C MET A 227 -17.46 -9.65 -18.01
N GLU A 228 -16.17 -9.79 -18.38
CA GLU A 228 -15.57 -11.04 -18.85
C GLU A 228 -15.68 -12.17 -17.82
N ILE A 229 -15.76 -11.87 -16.51
CA ILE A 229 -15.94 -12.90 -15.46
C ILE A 229 -17.25 -13.65 -15.57
N TYR A 230 -18.27 -13.02 -16.16
CA TYR A 230 -19.59 -13.61 -16.34
C TYR A 230 -19.66 -14.44 -17.63
N SER A 231 -18.60 -14.44 -18.45
CA SER A 231 -18.53 -15.20 -19.71
C SER A 231 -18.85 -16.69 -19.52
N PRO A 232 -18.23 -17.42 -18.57
CA PRO A 232 -18.52 -18.83 -18.39
C PRO A 232 -19.93 -19.10 -17.84
N LEU A 233 -20.49 -18.14 -17.09
CA LEU A 233 -21.80 -18.27 -16.46
C LEU A 233 -22.94 -17.99 -17.45
N LEU A 234 -22.81 -16.90 -18.20
CA LEU A 234 -23.82 -16.42 -19.14
C LEU A 234 -23.60 -16.94 -20.56
N GLY A 235 -22.50 -17.65 -20.81
CA GLY A 235 -22.20 -18.19 -22.14
C GLY A 235 -22.07 -17.12 -23.22
N MET A 236 -21.62 -15.91 -22.87
CA MET A 236 -21.31 -14.83 -23.81
C MET A 236 -19.80 -14.65 -23.89
N SER A 237 -19.22 -14.48 -25.07
CA SER A 237 -17.77 -14.28 -25.21
C SER A 237 -17.43 -13.40 -26.41
N LYS A 238 -16.20 -12.87 -26.43
CA LYS A 238 -15.68 -12.06 -27.55
C LYS A 238 -15.45 -12.86 -28.84
N ASP A 239 -15.39 -14.19 -28.73
CA ASP A 239 -15.12 -15.09 -29.87
C ASP A 239 -16.41 -15.52 -30.58
N MET A 240 -17.58 -15.08 -30.11
CA MET A 240 -18.86 -15.31 -30.75
C MET A 240 -19.06 -14.35 -31.92
N ASP A 241 -19.74 -14.81 -32.97
CA ASP A 241 -20.27 -13.89 -33.98
C ASP A 241 -21.45 -13.09 -33.41
N LEU A 242 -21.75 -11.96 -34.06
CA LEU A 242 -22.78 -11.02 -33.59
C LEU A 242 -24.18 -11.66 -33.51
N GLU A 243 -24.49 -12.60 -34.41
CA GLU A 243 -25.79 -13.26 -34.44
C GLU A 243 -25.94 -14.20 -33.25
N THR A 244 -24.93 -15.03 -33.00
CA THR A 244 -24.86 -15.91 -31.83
C THR A 244 -24.92 -15.11 -30.52
N LEU A 245 -24.18 -14.01 -30.41
CA LEU A 245 -24.22 -13.16 -29.21
C LEU A 245 -25.62 -12.58 -28.97
N ASN A 246 -26.29 -12.09 -30.02
CA ASN A 246 -27.64 -11.55 -29.94
C ASN A 246 -28.68 -12.62 -29.54
N GLN A 247 -28.56 -13.83 -30.09
CA GLN A 247 -29.43 -14.95 -29.75
C GLN A 247 -29.28 -15.35 -28.28
N THR A 248 -28.03 -15.47 -27.79
CA THR A 248 -27.73 -15.75 -26.38
C THR A 248 -28.29 -14.65 -25.47
N TYR A 249 -28.12 -13.39 -25.83
CA TYR A 249 -28.68 -12.26 -25.06
C TYR A 249 -30.21 -12.32 -24.94
N HIS A 250 -30.92 -12.53 -26.05
CA HIS A 250 -32.39 -12.63 -26.02
C HIS A 250 -32.88 -13.87 -25.26
N HIS A 251 -32.17 -15.00 -25.37
CA HIS A 251 -32.48 -16.19 -24.60
C HIS A 251 -32.39 -15.93 -23.09
N LEU A 252 -31.29 -15.33 -22.64
CA LEU A 252 -31.05 -15.05 -21.21
C LEU A 252 -32.02 -14.01 -20.65
N LEU A 253 -32.44 -13.02 -21.44
CA LEU A 253 -33.47 -12.07 -21.03
C LEU A 253 -34.83 -12.75 -20.79
N GLU A 254 -35.19 -13.74 -21.60
CA GLU A 254 -36.43 -14.51 -21.40
C GLU A 254 -36.32 -15.49 -20.23
N GLU A 255 -35.16 -16.14 -20.06
CA GLU A 255 -34.89 -17.07 -18.97
C GLU A 255 -34.94 -16.38 -17.60
N TYR A 256 -34.30 -15.21 -17.48
CA TYR A 256 -34.21 -14.44 -16.24
C TYR A 256 -35.24 -13.31 -16.15
N LYS A 257 -36.32 -13.34 -16.92
CA LYS A 257 -37.34 -12.26 -16.99
C LYS A 257 -37.95 -11.80 -15.65
N ASN A 258 -37.82 -12.62 -14.59
CA ASN A 258 -38.34 -12.36 -13.26
C ASN A 258 -37.26 -11.93 -12.24
N ASP A 259 -36.00 -11.82 -12.65
CA ASP A 259 -34.87 -11.42 -11.81
C ASP A 259 -34.21 -10.16 -12.39
N GLU A 260 -34.56 -9.01 -11.82
CA GLU A 260 -34.12 -7.69 -12.31
C GLU A 260 -32.59 -7.51 -12.24
N GLN A 261 -31.95 -8.10 -11.23
CA GLN A 261 -30.48 -8.01 -11.07
C GLN A 261 -29.77 -8.85 -12.13
N LEU A 262 -30.26 -10.06 -12.42
CA LEU A 262 -29.69 -10.89 -13.49
C LEU A 262 -29.94 -10.29 -14.88
N ILE A 263 -31.09 -9.64 -15.12
CA ILE A 263 -31.34 -8.92 -16.37
C ILE A 263 -30.34 -7.78 -16.56
N GLU A 264 -30.07 -6.99 -15.52
CA GLU A 264 -29.07 -5.92 -15.58
C GLU A 264 -27.68 -6.48 -15.89
N LEU A 265 -27.29 -7.55 -15.21
CA LEU A 265 -26.02 -8.23 -15.44
C LEU A 265 -25.88 -8.78 -16.88
N VAL A 266 -26.95 -9.40 -17.40
CA VAL A 266 -27.01 -9.91 -18.78
C VAL A 266 -26.87 -8.76 -19.78
N ARG A 267 -27.52 -7.62 -19.55
CA ARG A 267 -27.39 -6.42 -20.39
C ARG A 267 -25.98 -5.86 -20.38
N ASP A 268 -25.40 -5.69 -19.20
CA ASP A 268 -24.04 -5.15 -19.06
C ASP A 268 -23.01 -6.07 -19.71
N THR A 269 -23.15 -7.39 -19.55
CA THR A 269 -22.28 -8.39 -20.16
C THR A 269 -22.43 -8.43 -21.68
N TYR A 270 -23.67 -8.35 -22.19
CA TYR A 270 -23.94 -8.26 -23.62
C TYR A 270 -23.32 -6.99 -24.22
N HIS A 271 -23.55 -5.83 -23.62
CA HIS A 271 -22.98 -4.56 -24.10
C HIS A 271 -21.45 -4.56 -24.06
N TYR A 272 -20.86 -5.19 -23.04
CA TYR A 272 -19.41 -5.38 -22.96
C TYR A 272 -18.88 -6.17 -24.16
N PHE A 273 -19.43 -7.36 -24.44
CA PHE A 273 -18.98 -8.21 -25.55
C PHE A 273 -19.36 -7.68 -26.93
N LEU A 274 -20.54 -7.10 -27.07
CA LEU A 274 -20.94 -6.35 -28.26
C LEU A 274 -19.92 -5.24 -28.53
N GLY A 275 -19.53 -4.51 -27.49
CA GLY A 275 -18.45 -3.56 -27.54
C GLY A 275 -17.17 -4.20 -28.06
N GLN A 276 -16.71 -5.33 -27.53
CA GLN A 276 -15.47 -5.99 -28.00
C GLN A 276 -15.53 -6.45 -29.46
N ILE A 277 -16.66 -7.02 -29.90
CA ILE A 277 -16.85 -7.52 -31.27
C ILE A 277 -16.97 -6.37 -32.27
N VAL A 278 -17.63 -5.29 -31.89
CA VAL A 278 -17.86 -4.11 -32.74
C VAL A 278 -16.69 -3.12 -32.68
N SER A 279 -15.80 -3.20 -31.67
CA SER A 279 -14.60 -2.32 -31.54
C SER A 279 -13.55 -2.49 -32.66
N GLU A 280 -13.80 -3.30 -33.69
CA GLU A 280 -13.09 -3.14 -34.96
C GLU A 280 -13.51 -1.87 -35.74
N ASP A 281 -14.65 -1.23 -35.42
CA ASP A 281 -15.08 0.08 -35.98
C ASP A 281 -16.01 0.89 -35.02
N ASP A 282 -15.49 1.97 -34.41
CA ASP A 282 -16.09 3.19 -33.78
C ASP A 282 -17.34 3.22 -32.84
N TYR A 283 -17.19 3.99 -31.72
CA TYR A 283 -18.17 4.71 -30.83
C TYR A 283 -18.74 4.07 -29.52
N PRO A 284 -19.34 4.87 -28.60
CA PRO A 284 -18.84 5.27 -27.27
C PRO A 284 -19.25 4.35 -26.08
N ILE A 285 -18.43 4.34 -25.02
CA ILE A 285 -18.62 3.51 -23.81
C ILE A 285 -19.67 4.13 -22.88
N ILE A 286 -20.70 3.35 -22.52
CA ILE A 286 -21.65 3.63 -21.42
C ILE A 286 -21.12 2.92 -20.16
N GLU A 287 -20.94 3.65 -19.05
CA GLU A 287 -20.58 3.06 -17.76
C GLU A 287 -21.73 2.19 -17.21
N PRO A 288 -21.45 0.95 -16.75
CA PRO A 288 -22.44 0.10 -16.09
C PRO A 288 -23.03 0.75 -14.83
N SER A 289 -24.34 0.69 -14.66
CA SER A 289 -25.09 1.30 -13.55
C SER A 289 -24.71 0.74 -12.17
N PHE A 290 -24.18 -0.48 -12.12
CA PHE A 290 -23.84 -1.19 -10.88
C PHE A 290 -22.73 -0.53 -10.05
N PHE A 291 -21.89 0.33 -10.65
CA PHE A 291 -20.76 0.98 -9.95
C PHE A 291 -21.08 2.37 -9.36
N LYS A 292 -22.30 2.89 -9.54
CA LYS A 292 -22.67 4.22 -9.00
C LYS A 292 -22.77 4.25 -7.47
N GLU A 293 -23.02 3.13 -6.80
CA GLU A 293 -23.23 3.14 -5.34
C GLU A 293 -21.93 3.18 -4.51
N TYR A 294 -20.79 2.76 -5.07
CA TYR A 294 -19.51 2.82 -4.35
C TYR A 294 -18.83 4.21 -4.38
N SER A 295 -19.29 5.11 -5.26
CA SER A 295 -18.65 6.41 -5.47
C SER A 295 -19.34 7.58 -4.74
N ASN A 296 -20.57 7.38 -4.23
CA ASN A 296 -21.44 8.48 -3.80
C ASN A 296 -21.46 8.76 -2.29
N ASN A 297 -20.65 8.08 -1.47
CA ASN A 297 -20.71 8.26 -0.01
C ASN A 297 -19.73 9.26 0.60
N GLU A 298 -18.95 10.01 -0.19
CA GLU A 298 -18.12 11.11 0.34
C GLU A 298 -18.09 12.33 -0.59
N SER A 299 -19.24 12.94 -0.88
CA SER A 299 -19.26 14.34 -1.30
C SER A 299 -20.64 14.97 -1.12
N ASN A 300 -20.90 15.49 0.06
CA ASN A 300 -21.88 16.55 0.26
C ASN A 300 -21.43 17.44 1.42
N LYS A 301 -20.74 18.54 1.09
CA LYS A 301 -21.01 19.85 1.69
C LYS A 301 -20.28 20.98 0.96
N ASP A 302 -21.13 21.86 0.44
CA ASP A 302 -20.99 23.31 0.33
C ASP A 302 -19.98 23.90 -0.65
N SER A 303 -20.50 24.13 -1.86
CA SER A 303 -20.24 25.35 -2.62
C SER A 303 -20.83 26.57 -1.92
N SER A 304 -20.06 27.66 -1.78
CA SER A 304 -20.38 28.96 -2.41
C SER A 304 -19.58 30.15 -1.81
N ILE A 305 -19.27 31.13 -2.68
CA ILE A 305 -18.97 32.57 -2.41
C ILE A 305 -17.52 32.86 -1.91
N ASN A 306 -16.67 33.76 -2.43
CA ASN A 306 -16.79 34.92 -3.31
C ASN A 306 -15.44 35.24 -4.02
N LYS A 307 -15.53 35.88 -5.19
CA LYS A 307 -14.45 36.63 -5.86
C LYS A 307 -14.00 37.83 -5.02
N LYS A 308 -12.69 38.12 -5.00
CA LYS A 308 -12.16 39.50 -5.14
C LYS A 308 -10.68 39.53 -5.52
N ASN A 309 -10.41 40.45 -6.44
CA ASN A 309 -9.14 40.77 -7.08
C ASN A 309 -8.19 41.61 -6.19
N ASN A 310 -6.92 41.57 -6.61
CA ASN A 310 -5.91 42.63 -6.67
C ASN A 310 -5.00 42.97 -5.48
N ASP A 311 -3.74 43.14 -5.90
CA ASP A 311 -2.63 43.94 -5.37
C ASP A 311 -2.04 43.56 -4.02
N LEU A 312 -0.75 43.18 -4.02
CA LEU A 312 0.29 44.08 -3.51
C LEU A 312 1.71 43.57 -3.80
N SER A 313 2.24 43.95 -4.96
CA SER A 313 3.68 44.08 -5.15
C SER A 313 4.16 45.38 -4.50
N SER A 314 4.66 45.33 -3.27
CA SER A 314 5.65 46.31 -2.79
C SER A 314 6.22 45.85 -1.45
N LEU A 315 7.53 45.52 -1.46
CA LEU A 315 8.53 45.86 -0.45
C LEU A 315 9.76 44.96 -0.63
N LEU A 316 10.67 45.42 -1.49
CA LEU A 316 12.06 44.97 -1.59
C LEU A 316 12.92 45.68 -0.53
N LYS A 317 14.09 45.06 -0.27
CA LYS A 317 15.35 45.58 0.35
C LYS A 317 15.46 45.32 1.86
N ASN A 318 16.56 44.82 2.46
CA ASN A 318 17.98 44.55 2.14
C ASN A 318 18.42 43.39 3.08
N GLN A 319 19.49 42.60 2.92
CA GLN A 319 20.91 42.96 3.05
C GLN A 319 21.84 41.72 2.85
N LYS A 320 23.16 41.96 2.80
CA LYS A 320 24.27 41.22 2.13
C LYS A 320 24.89 39.99 2.84
N ASN A 321 25.37 39.06 2.00
CA ASN A 321 26.58 38.19 1.98
C ASN A 321 27.39 37.88 3.26
N THR A 322 27.74 36.59 3.42
CA THR A 322 29.13 36.07 3.51
C THR A 322 29.19 34.57 3.15
N LYS A 323 30.19 34.15 2.37
CA LYS A 323 30.49 32.77 1.96
C LYS A 323 31.49 32.14 2.94
N THR A 324 31.28 30.89 3.33
CA THR A 324 32.30 30.04 3.97
C THR A 324 32.22 28.60 3.47
N SER A 325 33.39 28.05 3.19
CA SER A 325 33.69 26.73 2.61
C SER A 325 33.37 25.56 3.55
N ILE A 326 32.84 24.47 2.99
CA ILE A 326 32.50 23.23 3.72
C ILE A 326 33.70 22.26 3.63
N SER A 327 34.44 22.11 4.73
CA SER A 327 35.34 20.97 4.97
C SER A 327 34.66 20.00 5.95
N THR A 328 34.78 18.72 5.66
CA THR A 328 33.98 17.61 6.22
C THR A 328 34.70 16.97 7.41
N ASP A 329 34.03 16.83 8.56
CA ASP A 329 34.48 15.98 9.67
C ASP A 329 33.46 14.85 9.91
N LEU A 330 33.90 13.60 9.78
CA LEU A 330 33.06 12.39 9.78
C LEU A 330 32.49 12.05 11.17
N ASN A 331 33.07 12.60 12.24
CA ASN A 331 32.56 12.42 13.61
C ASN A 331 31.37 13.36 13.92
N GLU A 332 31.26 14.48 13.21
CA GLU A 332 30.09 15.37 13.30
C GLU A 332 28.84 14.71 12.69
N VAL A 333 29.00 13.87 11.66
CA VAL A 333 27.89 13.22 10.95
C VAL A 333 27.16 12.21 11.84
N ASN A 334 27.89 11.43 12.65
CA ASN A 334 27.29 10.46 13.57
C ASN A 334 26.56 11.16 14.74
N ASN A 335 27.15 12.19 15.34
CA ASN A 335 26.48 12.99 16.38
C ASN A 335 25.26 13.77 15.82
N LEU A 336 25.29 14.15 14.53
CA LEU A 336 24.16 14.80 13.86
C LEU A 336 23.03 13.82 13.53
N ILE A 337 23.30 12.51 13.31
CA ILE A 337 22.25 11.50 13.10
C ILE A 337 21.45 11.29 14.38
N ASP A 338 22.10 11.30 15.55
CA ASP A 338 21.41 11.23 16.85
C ASP A 338 20.64 12.52 17.16
N GLN A 339 21.15 13.70 16.78
CA GLN A 339 20.39 14.95 16.90
C GLN A 339 19.24 15.08 15.88
N ILE A 340 19.31 14.46 14.70
CA ILE A 340 18.21 14.42 13.71
C ILE A 340 17.11 13.48 14.19
N ASN A 341 17.46 12.34 14.78
CA ASN A 341 16.48 11.46 15.40
C ASN A 341 15.85 12.06 16.67
N GLY A 342 16.59 12.94 17.38
CA GLY A 342 16.08 13.69 18.54
C GLY A 342 15.22 14.92 18.19
N ASN A 343 15.57 15.69 17.15
CA ASN A 343 14.95 16.99 16.84
C ASN A 343 13.93 16.99 15.68
N VAL A 344 13.54 15.84 15.13
CA VAL A 344 12.33 15.73 14.28
C VAL A 344 11.02 15.91 15.10
N SER A 345 11.12 16.26 16.37
CA SER A 345 10.00 16.29 17.29
C SER A 345 9.45 17.67 17.69
N ASN A 346 9.86 18.83 17.15
CA ASN A 346 9.41 20.11 17.75
C ASN A 346 8.99 21.31 16.88
N GLU A 347 9.01 21.30 15.55
CA GLU A 347 8.56 22.49 14.78
C GLU A 347 7.24 22.30 13.98
N ASN A 348 6.69 21.08 13.89
CA ASN A 348 5.36 20.84 13.28
C ASN A 348 4.25 20.63 14.33
N ILE A 349 4.53 20.95 15.61
CA ILE A 349 3.62 20.68 16.73
C ILE A 349 2.69 21.87 17.02
N GLU A 350 3.02 23.10 16.63
CA GLU A 350 2.26 24.27 17.11
C GLU A 350 1.01 24.61 16.29
N GLU A 351 0.99 24.40 14.97
CA GLU A 351 -0.27 24.55 14.21
C GLU A 351 -1.20 23.33 14.36
N ASN A 352 -0.64 22.16 14.62
CA ASN A 352 -1.42 20.96 14.98
C ASN A 352 -1.86 20.93 16.46
N LYS A 353 -1.42 21.88 17.30
CA LYS A 353 -1.76 21.92 18.73
C LYS A 353 -3.16 22.48 18.97
N GLN A 354 -3.68 23.38 18.13
CA GLN A 354 -5.04 23.91 18.33
C GLN A 354 -6.13 22.93 17.88
N GLU A 355 -5.90 22.12 16.85
CA GLU A 355 -6.81 21.02 16.50
C GLU A 355 -6.64 19.78 17.41
N LYS A 356 -5.43 19.48 17.92
CA LYS A 356 -5.24 18.40 18.89
C LYS A 356 -5.62 18.74 20.33
N LEU A 357 -5.79 20.01 20.70
CA LEU A 357 -6.22 20.37 22.06
C LEU A 357 -7.72 20.20 22.32
N GLN A 358 -8.55 19.93 21.30
CA GLN A 358 -9.94 19.50 21.50
C GLN A 358 -10.12 17.97 21.56
N ILE A 359 -9.08 17.18 21.22
CA ILE A 359 -9.08 15.71 21.41
C ILE A 359 -8.17 15.31 22.58
N LYS A 360 -8.15 16.16 23.62
CA LYS A 360 -7.65 15.80 24.94
C LYS A 360 -8.81 15.84 25.94
N LYS A 361 -9.90 15.15 25.60
CA LYS A 361 -10.91 14.68 26.54
C LYS A 361 -11.28 13.25 26.15
N GLU A 362 -11.13 12.38 27.15
CA GLU A 362 -11.53 10.97 27.20
C GLU A 362 -10.72 9.99 26.33
N LYS A 363 -9.73 9.33 26.96
CA LYS A 363 -9.34 7.96 26.58
C LYS A 363 -10.56 7.07 26.80
N ASN A 364 -11.44 7.07 25.81
CA ASN A 364 -12.70 6.39 25.87
C ASN A 364 -12.44 4.88 25.91
N ILE A 365 -13.07 4.28 26.92
CA ILE A 365 -13.47 2.87 27.05
C ILE A 365 -13.52 2.12 25.70
N GLY A 366 -14.06 2.73 24.64
CA GLY A 366 -14.11 2.18 23.27
C GLY A 366 -12.77 1.73 22.67
N SER A 367 -11.66 2.43 22.92
CA SER A 367 -10.33 2.04 22.41
C SER A 367 -9.78 0.76 23.07
N LYS A 368 -10.10 0.53 24.36
CA LYS A 368 -9.77 -0.71 25.06
C LYS A 368 -10.68 -1.86 24.60
N PHE A 369 -11.94 -1.57 24.30
CA PHE A 369 -12.87 -2.54 23.71
C PHE A 369 -12.45 -2.97 22.30
N ALA A 370 -11.92 -2.06 21.49
CA ALA A 370 -11.40 -2.38 20.17
C ALA A 370 -10.15 -3.31 20.24
N ASP A 371 -9.19 -3.03 21.13
CA ASP A 371 -8.02 -3.91 21.34
C ASP A 371 -8.44 -5.30 21.87
N PHE A 372 -9.44 -5.34 22.76
CA PHE A 372 -10.03 -6.60 23.22
C PHE A 372 -10.72 -7.37 22.10
N GLY A 373 -11.56 -6.70 21.30
CA GLY A 373 -12.25 -7.32 20.17
C GLY A 373 -11.29 -7.87 19.12
N TYR A 374 -10.23 -7.13 18.80
CA TYR A 374 -9.19 -7.59 17.88
C TYR A 374 -8.44 -8.82 18.42
N THR A 375 -8.09 -8.80 19.72
CA THR A 375 -7.43 -9.94 20.38
C THR A 375 -8.34 -11.17 20.38
N LEU A 376 -9.64 -11.01 20.69
CA LEU A 376 -10.64 -12.07 20.67
C LEU A 376 -10.80 -12.71 19.29
N ILE A 377 -10.88 -11.89 18.23
CA ILE A 377 -11.06 -12.38 16.86
C ILE A 377 -9.85 -13.21 16.42
N ILE A 378 -8.63 -12.73 16.68
CA ILE A 378 -7.41 -13.47 16.33
C ILE A 378 -7.33 -14.78 17.10
N ASP A 379 -7.57 -14.76 18.42
CA ASP A 379 -7.48 -15.96 19.25
C ASP A 379 -8.53 -17.00 18.86
N ALA A 380 -9.75 -16.56 18.53
CA ALA A 380 -10.80 -17.43 18.00
C ALA A 380 -10.40 -18.04 16.64
N LEU A 381 -9.80 -17.25 15.75
CA LEU A 381 -9.37 -17.72 14.42
C LEU A 381 -8.22 -18.73 14.53
N VAL A 382 -7.22 -18.47 15.38
CA VAL A 382 -6.11 -19.39 15.64
C VAL A 382 -6.62 -20.69 16.26
N SER A 383 -7.51 -20.59 17.26
CA SER A 383 -8.10 -21.77 17.91
C SER A 383 -8.96 -22.60 16.95
N PHE A 384 -9.66 -21.94 16.03
CA PHE A 384 -10.45 -22.61 14.99
C PHE A 384 -9.56 -23.33 13.97
N ILE A 385 -8.46 -22.70 13.52
CA ILE A 385 -7.48 -23.37 12.65
C ILE A 385 -6.85 -24.57 13.36
N ALA A 386 -6.50 -24.43 14.64
CA ALA A 386 -5.95 -25.53 15.43
C ALA A 386 -6.95 -26.69 15.56
N LEU A 387 -8.24 -26.40 15.72
CA LEU A 387 -9.30 -27.41 15.71
C LEU A 387 -9.41 -28.11 14.35
N LEU A 388 -9.38 -27.37 13.24
CA LEU A 388 -9.41 -27.96 11.89
C LEU A 388 -8.22 -28.88 11.65
N LEU A 389 -7.03 -28.49 12.12
CA LEU A 389 -5.84 -29.34 12.06
C LEU A 389 -5.99 -30.57 12.98
N TYR A 390 -6.54 -30.40 14.17
CA TYR A 390 -6.78 -31.52 15.08
C TYR A 390 -7.73 -32.56 14.48
N VAL A 391 -8.86 -32.12 13.92
CA VAL A 391 -9.84 -32.99 13.26
C VAL A 391 -9.27 -33.59 11.97
N GLY A 392 -8.59 -32.78 11.14
CA GLY A 392 -8.01 -33.24 9.87
C GLY A 392 -6.87 -34.23 10.02
N PHE A 393 -6.22 -34.27 11.19
CA PHE A 393 -5.13 -35.19 11.51
C PHE A 393 -5.48 -36.14 12.67
N GLU A 394 -6.77 -36.33 13.00
CA GLU A 394 -7.21 -37.14 14.14
C GLU A 394 -6.67 -38.58 14.08
N ASP A 395 -6.76 -39.22 12.90
CA ASP A 395 -6.25 -40.58 12.66
C ASP A 395 -4.73 -40.69 12.85
N PHE A 396 -4.00 -39.61 12.55
CA PHE A 396 -2.56 -39.55 12.74
C PHE A 396 -2.19 -39.29 14.20
N ILE A 397 -2.89 -38.37 14.87
CA ILE A 397 -2.65 -38.00 16.28
C ILE A 397 -2.95 -39.18 17.21
N ASN A 398 -4.00 -39.94 16.92
CA ASN A 398 -4.42 -41.10 17.70
C ASN A 398 -3.84 -42.44 17.19
N GLY A 399 -3.01 -42.40 16.13
CA GLY A 399 -2.44 -43.58 15.49
C GLY A 399 -1.30 -44.24 16.29
N PRO A 400 -0.99 -45.52 16.00
CA PRO A 400 0.10 -46.23 16.65
C PRO A 400 1.46 -45.74 16.13
N GLY A 401 2.05 -44.76 16.81
CA GLY A 401 3.38 -44.23 16.49
C GLY A 401 3.98 -43.40 17.64
N ILE A 402 5.31 -43.43 17.77
CA ILE A 402 6.01 -42.70 18.85
C ILE A 402 5.80 -41.18 18.70
N GLY A 403 5.85 -40.66 17.47
CA GLY A 403 5.60 -39.24 17.19
C GLY A 403 4.15 -38.82 17.47
N ALA A 404 3.18 -39.63 17.06
CA ALA A 404 1.76 -39.42 17.33
C ALA A 404 1.46 -39.39 18.84
N SER A 405 2.02 -40.34 19.60
CA SER A 405 1.86 -40.41 21.05
C SER A 405 2.43 -39.18 21.78
N ILE A 406 3.54 -38.62 21.31
CA ILE A 406 4.11 -37.39 21.89
C ILE A 406 3.18 -36.20 21.62
N VAL A 407 2.69 -36.05 20.39
CA VAL A 407 1.81 -34.96 20.00
C VAL A 407 0.48 -35.02 20.77
N SER A 408 -0.15 -36.20 20.83
CA SER A 408 -1.36 -36.44 21.62
C SER A 408 -1.17 -36.05 23.09
N LYS A 409 -0.06 -36.46 23.73
CA LYS A 409 0.24 -36.08 25.12
C LYS A 409 0.44 -34.59 25.34
N ILE A 410 1.04 -33.88 24.37
CA ILE A 410 1.21 -32.42 24.46
C ILE A 410 -0.14 -31.72 24.39
N ILE A 411 -1.02 -32.18 23.50
CA ILE A 411 -2.38 -31.65 23.35
C ILE A 411 -3.18 -31.91 24.62
N GLU A 412 -3.17 -33.14 25.15
CA GLU A 412 -3.82 -33.50 26.41
C GLU A 412 -3.30 -32.67 27.59
N LEU A 413 -1.99 -32.44 27.67
CA LEU A 413 -1.36 -31.61 28.69
C LEU A 413 -1.86 -30.17 28.61
N TYR A 414 -1.89 -29.60 27.41
CA TYR A 414 -2.39 -28.23 27.20
C TYR A 414 -3.87 -28.12 27.57
N ILE A 415 -4.73 -29.04 27.09
CA ILE A 415 -6.17 -29.04 27.40
C ILE A 415 -6.37 -29.14 28.92
N THR A 416 -5.63 -30.02 29.60
CA THR A 416 -5.70 -30.18 31.05
C THR A 416 -5.34 -28.88 31.78
N ILE A 417 -4.27 -28.21 31.35
CA ILE A 417 -3.84 -26.93 31.94
C ILE A 417 -4.87 -25.83 31.69
N ALA A 418 -5.40 -25.73 30.46
CA ALA A 418 -6.35 -24.70 30.08
C ALA A 418 -7.69 -24.83 30.83
N LEU A 419 -8.14 -26.06 31.08
CA LEU A 419 -9.43 -26.34 31.74
C LEU A 419 -9.35 -26.33 33.27
N ALA A 420 -8.18 -26.57 33.86
CA ALA A 420 -8.00 -26.66 35.31
C ALA A 420 -8.52 -25.44 36.10
N PRO A 421 -8.29 -24.17 35.69
CA PRO A 421 -8.82 -23.01 36.38
C PRO A 421 -10.36 -23.00 36.43
N PHE A 422 -11.01 -23.34 35.33
CA PHE A 422 -12.49 -23.36 35.26
C PHE A 422 -13.06 -24.46 36.14
N LYS A 423 -12.43 -25.64 36.15
CA LYS A 423 -12.82 -26.74 37.04
C LYS A 423 -12.75 -26.33 38.52
N LEU A 424 -11.68 -25.62 38.91
CA LEU A 424 -11.54 -25.10 40.27
C LEU A 424 -12.60 -24.03 40.59
N ILE A 425 -12.83 -23.09 39.68
CA ILE A 425 -13.79 -21.98 39.87
C ILE A 425 -15.22 -22.51 40.02
N PHE A 426 -15.70 -23.32 39.07
CA PHE A 426 -17.09 -23.77 39.08
C PHE A 426 -17.40 -24.75 40.22
N ASN A 427 -16.48 -25.67 40.53
CA ASN A 427 -16.66 -26.58 41.64
C ASN A 427 -16.58 -25.85 43.00
N GLY A 428 -15.67 -24.87 43.11
CA GLY A 428 -15.58 -24.02 44.30
C GLY A 428 -16.83 -23.17 44.50
N LEU A 429 -17.37 -22.57 43.43
CA LEU A 429 -18.60 -21.77 43.48
C LEU A 429 -19.82 -22.63 43.80
N ASN A 430 -19.98 -23.81 43.18
CA ASN A 430 -21.08 -24.73 43.49
C ASN A 430 -21.05 -25.18 44.96
N SER A 431 -19.85 -25.38 45.53
CA SER A 431 -19.70 -25.70 46.95
C SER A 431 -20.14 -24.58 47.90
N LEU A 432 -20.13 -23.32 47.45
CA LEU A 432 -20.53 -22.16 48.25
C LEU A 432 -22.00 -21.77 47.99
N ILE A 433 -22.45 -21.93 46.75
CA ILE A 433 -23.78 -21.55 46.28
C ILE A 433 -24.28 -22.71 45.41
N SER A 434 -25.14 -23.57 45.98
CA SER A 434 -25.68 -24.75 45.29
C SER A 434 -26.54 -24.45 44.05
N LEU A 435 -26.76 -23.17 43.74
CA LEU A 435 -27.44 -22.70 42.54
C LEU A 435 -26.50 -22.64 41.32
N VAL A 436 -25.18 -22.54 41.55
CA VAL A 436 -24.17 -22.47 40.48
C VAL A 436 -23.85 -23.89 40.02
N PRO A 437 -24.03 -24.26 38.74
CA PRO A 437 -23.73 -25.61 38.26
C PRO A 437 -22.24 -25.96 38.45
N ASP A 438 -21.95 -27.23 38.74
CA ASP A 438 -20.56 -27.71 38.77
C ASP A 438 -19.94 -27.82 37.37
N TYR A 439 -18.63 -27.97 37.32
CA TYR A 439 -17.89 -28.04 36.06
C TYR A 439 -18.40 -29.16 35.13
N SER A 440 -18.73 -30.33 35.68
CA SER A 440 -19.27 -31.46 34.92
C SER A 440 -20.63 -31.15 34.30
N THR A 441 -21.50 -30.45 35.01
CA THR A 441 -22.84 -30.08 34.55
C THR A 441 -22.76 -29.03 33.44
N ILE A 442 -21.81 -28.11 33.50
CA ILE A 442 -21.59 -27.10 32.45
C ILE A 442 -20.98 -27.72 31.19
N THR A 443 -20.06 -28.68 31.35
CA THR A 443 -19.35 -29.32 30.23
C THR A 443 -20.11 -30.49 29.60
N ALA A 444 -21.20 -30.96 30.20
CA ALA A 444 -22.07 -32.00 29.65
C ALA A 444 -22.76 -31.64 28.32
N GLY A 445 -22.54 -30.43 27.79
CA GLY A 445 -23.20 -29.93 26.59
C GLY A 445 -24.58 -29.37 26.89
N ASN A 446 -25.12 -28.58 25.95
CA ASN A 446 -26.51 -28.12 26.00
C ASN A 446 -27.15 -28.23 24.60
N GLN A 447 -28.38 -27.74 24.43
CA GLN A 447 -29.07 -27.79 23.13
C GLN A 447 -28.34 -27.00 22.00
N PHE A 448 -27.41 -26.11 22.33
CA PHE A 448 -26.71 -25.23 21.39
C PHE A 448 -25.24 -25.57 21.18
N LEU A 449 -24.54 -26.09 22.18
CA LEU A 449 -23.10 -26.37 22.15
C LEU A 449 -22.82 -27.81 22.60
N SER A 450 -22.00 -28.51 21.81
CA SER A 450 -21.44 -29.81 22.18
C SER A 450 -20.41 -29.68 23.32
N THR A 451 -20.12 -30.77 24.03
CA THR A 451 -19.04 -30.82 25.04
C THR A 451 -17.72 -30.26 24.50
N LEU A 452 -17.33 -30.68 23.29
CA LEU A 452 -16.10 -30.22 22.65
C LEU A 452 -16.11 -28.72 22.36
N ALA A 453 -17.28 -28.17 21.98
CA ALA A 453 -17.42 -26.73 21.73
C ALA A 453 -17.32 -25.91 23.02
N ILE A 454 -17.81 -26.43 24.15
CA ILE A 454 -17.69 -25.77 25.46
C ILE A 454 -16.23 -25.80 25.94
N GLU A 455 -15.53 -26.92 25.77
CA GLU A 455 -14.11 -27.03 26.09
C GLU A 455 -13.25 -26.08 25.23
N LEU A 456 -13.56 -25.96 23.94
CA LEU A 456 -12.91 -25.00 23.05
C LEU A 456 -13.14 -23.55 23.50
N LEU A 457 -14.36 -23.22 23.93
CA LEU A 457 -14.68 -21.88 24.44
C LEU A 457 -13.85 -21.55 25.69
N PHE A 458 -13.70 -22.51 26.61
CA PHE A 458 -12.85 -22.32 27.79
C PHE A 458 -11.36 -22.18 27.42
N ALA A 459 -10.88 -22.92 26.43
CA ALA A 459 -9.51 -22.76 25.92
C ALA A 459 -9.26 -21.36 25.32
N ILE A 460 -10.22 -20.82 24.55
CA ILE A 460 -10.16 -19.45 24.01
C ILE A 460 -10.11 -18.43 25.16
N ILE A 461 -11.01 -18.55 26.14
CA ILE A 461 -11.01 -17.64 27.30
C ILE A 461 -9.68 -17.72 28.05
N PHE A 462 -9.12 -18.91 28.22
CA PHE A 462 -7.82 -19.11 28.86
C PHE A 462 -6.66 -18.44 28.11
N ASN A 463 -6.61 -18.60 26.79
CA ASN A 463 -5.58 -17.97 25.95
C ASN A 463 -5.64 -16.44 26.03
N ILE A 464 -6.85 -15.87 26.00
CA ILE A 464 -7.04 -14.43 26.20
C ILE A 464 -6.48 -13.98 27.55
N ILE A 465 -6.78 -14.71 28.63
CA ILE A 465 -6.24 -14.40 29.96
C ILE A 465 -4.70 -14.41 29.94
N ILE A 466 -4.09 -15.42 29.33
CA ILE A 466 -2.62 -15.49 29.18
C ILE A 466 -2.08 -14.28 28.42
N ILE A 467 -2.67 -13.93 27.27
CA ILE A 467 -2.25 -12.79 26.46
C ILE A 467 -2.27 -11.51 27.30
N TYR A 468 -3.33 -11.30 28.10
CA TYR A 468 -3.43 -10.12 28.96
C TYR A 468 -2.47 -10.14 30.14
N ILE A 469 -2.17 -11.31 30.72
CA ILE A 469 -1.12 -11.47 31.73
C ILE A 469 0.25 -11.12 31.11
N CYS A 470 0.56 -11.63 29.92
CA CYS A 470 1.79 -11.30 29.20
C CYS A 470 1.87 -9.79 28.88
N LYS A 471 0.79 -9.18 28.39
CA LYS A 471 0.69 -7.72 28.17
C LYS A 471 0.92 -6.94 29.47
N LEU A 472 0.42 -7.43 30.61
CA LEU A 472 0.60 -6.82 31.92
C LEU A 472 2.06 -6.93 32.39
N VAL A 473 2.65 -8.13 32.33
CA VAL A 473 4.05 -8.38 32.70
C VAL A 473 5.00 -7.55 31.83
N TYR A 474 4.75 -7.49 30.52
CA TYR A 474 5.53 -6.64 29.61
C TYR A 474 5.48 -5.15 30.01
N ARG A 475 4.29 -4.65 30.39
CA ARG A 475 4.15 -3.27 30.90
C ARG A 475 4.89 -3.06 32.21
N LEU A 476 4.85 -4.03 33.13
CA LEU A 476 5.57 -3.96 34.40
C LEU A 476 7.09 -3.96 34.17
N ILE A 477 7.61 -4.84 33.32
CA ILE A 477 9.05 -4.89 32.96
C ILE A 477 9.48 -3.59 32.29
N LYS A 478 8.68 -3.08 31.34
CA LYS A 478 8.98 -1.83 30.65
C LYS A 478 8.99 -0.62 31.61
N ASN A 479 8.12 -0.61 32.62
CA ASN A 479 8.11 0.44 33.62
C ASN A 479 9.30 0.32 34.60
N ILE A 480 9.75 -0.89 34.93
CA ILE A 480 10.94 -1.14 35.76
C ILE A 480 12.24 -0.74 35.03
N GLY A 481 12.29 -0.88 33.70
CA GLY A 481 13.44 -0.45 32.90
C GLY A 481 13.65 1.07 32.85
N VAL A 482 12.62 1.86 33.18
CA VAL A 482 12.71 3.34 33.20
C VAL A 482 13.16 3.86 34.57
N GLU A 483 12.97 3.11 35.66
CA GLU A 483 13.44 3.50 37.01
C GLU A 483 14.93 3.19 37.27
N ASN A 484 15.60 2.40 36.42
CA ASN A 484 17.00 2.03 36.59
C ASN A 484 18.00 2.86 35.74
N GLU A 485 17.53 3.82 34.94
CA GLU A 485 18.41 4.75 34.19
C GLU A 485 18.66 6.08 34.94
N ASP A 486 18.02 6.28 36.10
CA ASP A 486 18.11 7.52 36.91
C ASP A 486 18.83 7.35 38.26
N ASN A 487 19.76 6.39 38.41
CA ASN A 487 20.66 6.31 39.58
C ASN A 487 22.14 6.27 39.21
#